data_AF-A0AAV0WTM0-F1
#
_entry.id   AF-A0AAV0WTM0-F1
#
_cell.length_a   1.000
_cell.length_b   1.000
_cell.length_c   1.000
_cell.angle_alpha   90.00
_cell.angle_beta   90.00
_cell.angle_gamma   90.00
#
_symmetry.space_group_name_H-M   'P 1'
#
loop_
_entity.id
_entity.type
_entity.pdbx_description
1 polymer ?
#
loop_
_entity_poly.entity_id
_entity_poly.type
_entity_poly.pdbx_seq_one_letter_code
_entity_poly.pdbx_strand_id
1 'polypeptide(L)'
;MYYAGLQAKIKEANPLAKFVPCSAHSLNLVGTNAVDCCTQAVLFFNLLQNVYTFFTGSTHRWKVLNASVKGLSETRWSARDDACQSLNKNCGILNKLNNLETAFLSIFWGQILHRFNLTSKKLQAVNIDLGVVCELYKSLITYIIDLRSDKNYEYFKQCAIEKSKIKQFQSCTKRLKIRKQFFDEGPSKETTVEYSDFKVKTYFVILDQLRSQLEKRNEKYENLLKNYNFFFKLTEMTSIKVRKNAEILQNEYKDDLSTLFANECVHFRSHLLSIGDEAPKTIQDMCGFLRKNDLIGMYPYIDVDISQNAIMYSSERLSDLAIMNIESDVTAKIEFDDIINEFATLQSRRKI
;
A
#
# COMPACT_ATOMS: atom_id res chain seq x y z
N MET A 1 -5.97 -7.35 30.96
CA MET A 1 -6.68 -8.10 29.90
C MET A 1 -6.35 -7.46 28.57
N TYR A 2 -5.64 -8.17 27.68
CA TYR A 2 -5.40 -7.73 26.31
C TYR A 2 -6.74 -7.80 25.57
N TYR A 3 -7.32 -6.65 25.25
CA TYR A 3 -8.53 -6.61 24.42
C TYR A 3 -8.17 -7.07 23.02
N ALA A 4 -8.81 -8.15 22.58
CA ALA A 4 -8.77 -8.60 21.20
C ALA A 4 -9.33 -7.46 20.32
N GLY A 5 -8.58 -7.07 19.27
CA GLY A 5 -9.05 -6.05 18.33
C GLY A 5 -10.34 -6.48 17.63
N LEU A 6 -11.09 -5.55 17.01
CA LEU A 6 -12.35 -5.84 16.31
C LEU A 6 -12.21 -7.04 15.34
N GLN A 7 -11.07 -7.11 14.63
CA GLN A 7 -10.72 -8.24 13.76
C GLN A 7 -10.70 -9.59 14.47
N ALA A 8 -10.20 -9.65 15.71
CA ALA A 8 -10.14 -10.87 16.49
C ALA A 8 -11.54 -11.27 17.01
N LYS A 9 -12.37 -10.30 17.42
CA LYS A 9 -13.79 -10.56 17.76
C LYS A 9 -14.58 -11.08 16.56
N ILE A 10 -14.38 -10.53 15.37
CA ILE A 10 -15.02 -11.00 14.13
C ILE A 10 -14.54 -12.41 13.79
N LYS A 11 -13.25 -12.70 13.97
CA LYS A 11 -12.68 -14.02 13.69
C LYS A 11 -13.10 -15.09 14.70
N GLU A 12 -13.41 -14.70 15.93
CA GLU A 12 -14.04 -15.57 16.93
C GLU A 12 -15.48 -15.93 16.54
N ALA A 13 -16.21 -14.98 15.96
CA ALA A 13 -17.57 -15.19 15.46
C ALA A 13 -17.64 -15.96 14.13
N ASN A 14 -16.70 -15.69 13.21
CA ASN A 14 -16.56 -16.38 11.93
C ASN A 14 -15.07 -16.66 11.63
N PRO A 15 -14.60 -17.90 11.87
CA PRO A 15 -13.21 -18.30 11.62
C PRO A 15 -12.76 -18.19 10.16
N LEU A 16 -13.69 -18.22 9.21
CA LEU A 16 -13.44 -18.13 7.75
C LEU A 16 -13.36 -16.68 7.25
N ALA A 17 -13.67 -15.69 8.10
CA ALA A 17 -13.56 -14.28 7.76
C ALA A 17 -12.09 -13.89 7.46
N LYS A 18 -11.82 -13.55 6.20
CA LYS A 18 -10.55 -12.99 5.71
C LYS A 18 -10.63 -11.48 5.71
N PHE A 19 -9.75 -10.86 6.50
CA PHE A 19 -9.61 -9.42 6.52
C PHE A 19 -8.67 -8.96 5.40
N VAL A 20 -9.18 -8.09 4.52
CA VAL A 20 -8.38 -7.47 3.47
C VAL A 20 -8.13 -6.01 3.82
N PRO A 21 -6.86 -5.60 4.09
CA PRO A 21 -6.57 -4.22 4.37
C PRO A 21 -6.83 -3.36 3.13
N CYS A 22 -7.41 -2.17 3.32
CA CYS A 22 -7.59 -1.19 2.24
C CYS A 22 -6.27 -0.94 1.50
N SER A 23 -6.25 -1.13 0.18
CA SER A 23 -5.05 -1.05 -0.65
C SER A 23 -4.37 0.32 -0.61
N ALA A 24 -5.15 1.39 -0.56
CA ALA A 24 -4.65 2.76 -0.43
C ALA A 24 -4.08 3.06 0.97
N HIS A 25 -4.75 2.60 2.04
CA HIS A 25 -4.23 2.73 3.40
C HIS A 25 -2.95 1.90 3.60
N SER A 26 -2.94 0.68 3.07
CA SER A 26 -1.80 -0.22 3.09
C SER A 26 -0.57 0.42 2.43
N LEU A 27 -0.76 1.13 1.31
CA LEU A 27 0.29 1.89 0.64
C LEU A 27 0.80 3.07 1.48
N ASN A 28 -0.07 3.74 2.25
CA ASN A 28 0.36 4.78 3.19
C ASN A 28 1.26 4.20 4.29
N LEU A 29 0.95 3.00 4.80
CA LEU A 29 1.80 2.34 5.80
C LEU A 29 3.18 1.93 5.25
N VAL A 30 3.29 1.64 3.95
CA VAL A 30 4.59 1.39 3.29
C VAL A 30 5.50 2.59 3.46
N GLY A 31 5.00 3.79 3.14
CA GLY A 31 5.78 5.01 3.26
C GLY A 31 6.22 5.25 4.71
N THR A 32 5.34 5.01 5.70
CA THR A 32 5.66 5.29 7.11
C THR A 32 6.78 4.39 7.58
N ASN A 33 6.65 3.09 7.30
CA ASN A 33 7.68 2.11 7.63
C ASN A 33 9.02 2.38 6.90
N ALA A 34 8.99 3.05 5.75
CA ALA A 34 10.18 3.43 4.99
C ALA A 34 10.83 4.74 5.45
N VAL A 35 10.10 5.61 6.16
CA VAL A 35 10.70 6.78 6.81
C VAL A 35 11.37 6.36 8.11
N ASP A 36 10.73 5.48 8.88
CA ASP A 36 11.21 5.07 10.19
C ASP A 36 12.44 4.14 10.14
N CYS A 37 12.84 3.66 8.96
CA CYS A 37 13.98 2.75 8.84
C CYS A 37 15.35 3.43 8.95
N CYS A 38 15.45 4.76 8.80
CA CYS A 38 16.71 5.46 8.97
C CYS A 38 16.54 6.87 9.53
N THR A 39 17.48 7.28 10.39
CA THR A 39 17.44 8.57 11.09
C THR A 39 17.40 9.75 10.11
N GLN A 40 18.10 9.66 8.98
CA GLN A 40 18.15 10.76 8.00
C GLN A 40 16.79 11.03 7.36
N ALA A 41 16.01 9.98 7.05
CA ALA A 41 14.65 10.15 6.53
C ALA A 41 13.72 10.77 7.59
N VAL A 42 13.77 10.29 8.84
CA VAL A 42 13.00 10.86 9.95
C VAL A 42 13.30 12.35 10.14
N LEU A 43 14.60 12.71 10.19
CA LEU A 43 15.04 14.10 10.33
C LEU A 43 14.55 14.98 9.17
N PHE A 44 14.61 14.47 7.94
CA PHE A 44 14.10 15.18 6.77
C PHE A 44 12.59 15.47 6.85
N PHE A 45 11.77 14.48 7.20
CA PHE A 45 10.32 14.70 7.31
C PHE A 45 9.95 15.61 8.49
N ASN A 46 10.70 15.56 9.60
CA ASN A 46 10.56 16.52 10.70
C ASN A 46 10.91 17.94 10.25
N LEU A 47 11.99 18.10 9.49
CA LEU A 47 12.36 19.39 8.90
C LEU A 47 11.27 19.90 7.95
N LEU A 48 10.73 19.02 7.09
CA LEU A 48 9.65 19.35 6.17
C LEU A 48 8.39 19.82 6.92
N GLN A 49 8.06 19.17 8.03
CA GLN A 49 6.98 19.59 8.94
C GLN A 49 7.22 20.96 9.56
N ASN A 50 8.44 21.23 10.01
CA ASN A 50 8.81 22.51 10.58
C ASN A 50 8.76 23.63 9.54
N VAL A 51 9.24 23.37 8.33
CA VAL A 51 9.14 24.27 7.18
C VAL A 51 7.67 24.57 6.89
N TYR A 52 6.82 23.55 6.78
CA TYR A 52 5.38 23.73 6.58
C TYR A 52 4.75 24.60 7.65
N THR A 53 4.97 24.28 8.93
CA THR A 53 4.41 24.99 10.09
C THR A 53 4.89 26.44 10.13
N PHE A 54 6.16 26.68 9.80
CA PHE A 54 6.71 28.03 9.68
C PHE A 54 6.01 28.83 8.58
N PHE A 55 5.86 28.28 7.38
CA PHE A 55 5.26 29.03 6.27
C PHE A 55 3.73 29.21 6.41
N THR A 56 3.01 28.27 7.02
CA THR A 56 1.56 28.41 7.24
C THR A 56 1.18 29.31 8.40
N GLY A 57 2.09 29.54 9.36
CA GLY A 57 1.87 30.48 10.46
C GLY A 57 1.83 31.96 10.04
N SER A 58 1.86 32.31 8.76
CA SER A 58 1.68 33.69 8.27
C SER A 58 1.27 33.71 6.81
N THR A 59 0.25 34.50 6.47
CA THR A 59 -0.20 34.73 5.09
C THR A 59 0.86 35.36 4.20
N HIS A 60 1.79 36.14 4.77
CA HIS A 60 2.90 36.73 4.03
C HIS A 60 3.98 35.70 3.70
N ARG A 61 4.33 34.84 4.67
CA ARG A 61 5.27 33.72 4.46
C ARG A 61 4.67 32.69 3.50
N TRP A 62 3.39 32.37 3.63
CA TRP A 62 2.67 31.44 2.76
C TRP A 62 2.83 31.77 1.26
N LYS A 63 2.74 33.06 0.91
CA LYS A 63 2.94 33.53 -0.48
C LYS A 63 4.34 33.21 -1.03
N VAL A 64 5.36 33.12 -0.17
CA VAL A 64 6.74 32.79 -0.57
C VAL A 64 6.90 31.32 -0.96
N LEU A 65 6.14 30.41 -0.34
CA LEU A 65 6.17 28.99 -0.68
C LEU A 65 5.47 28.71 -2.03
N ASN A 66 4.60 29.64 -2.47
CA ASN A 66 3.83 29.62 -3.72
C ASN A 66 3.24 28.24 -4.05
N ALA A 67 2.52 27.66 -3.09
CA ALA A 67 2.11 26.27 -3.16
C ALA A 67 0.74 25.99 -2.54
N SER A 68 0.08 24.96 -3.07
CA SER A 68 -1.19 24.38 -2.61
C SER A 68 -0.97 23.42 -1.43
N VAL A 69 -0.08 23.72 -0.48
CA VAL A 69 0.33 22.74 0.54
C VAL A 69 -0.76 22.52 1.58
N LYS A 70 -1.40 21.36 1.57
CA LYS A 70 -2.28 20.94 2.67
C LYS A 70 -1.46 20.54 3.89
N GLY A 71 -2.07 20.65 5.07
CA GLY A 71 -1.49 20.17 6.33
C GLY A 71 -0.96 18.75 6.19
N LEU A 72 0.29 18.54 6.61
CA LEU A 72 0.87 17.22 6.75
C LEU A 72 0.02 16.45 7.76
N SER A 73 -0.81 15.54 7.26
CA SER A 73 -1.51 14.57 8.11
C SER A 73 -0.67 13.30 8.16
N GLU A 74 -0.55 12.70 9.35
CA GLU A 74 0.07 11.38 9.52
C GLU A 74 -0.56 10.30 8.63
N THR A 75 -1.82 10.48 8.24
CA THR A 75 -2.62 9.51 7.50
C THR A 75 -2.70 9.72 5.98
N ARG A 76 -2.21 10.83 5.43
CA ARG A 76 -2.32 11.14 3.98
C ARG A 76 -0.99 11.62 3.38
N TRP A 77 -0.33 10.71 2.68
CA TRP A 77 0.92 10.97 1.95
C TRP A 77 0.80 11.99 0.82
N SER A 78 -0.42 12.32 0.38
CA SER A 78 -0.67 13.40 -0.58
C SER A 78 -0.16 14.75 -0.07
N ALA A 79 -0.31 15.05 1.22
CA ALA A 79 0.22 16.28 1.80
C ALA A 79 1.76 16.30 1.85
N ARG A 80 2.38 15.13 2.06
CA ARG A 80 3.85 14.97 2.04
C ARG A 80 4.40 15.12 0.62
N ASP A 81 3.73 14.57 -0.39
CA ASP A 81 4.03 14.80 -1.81
C ASP A 81 3.97 16.31 -2.13
N ASP A 82 2.85 16.97 -1.83
CA ASP A 82 2.68 18.41 -2.08
C ASP A 82 3.78 19.25 -1.41
N ALA A 83 4.14 18.93 -0.16
CA ALA A 83 5.21 19.61 0.57
C ALA A 83 6.59 19.41 -0.08
N CYS A 84 6.95 18.17 -0.45
CA CYS A 84 8.20 17.86 -1.15
C CYS A 84 8.28 18.56 -2.52
N GLN A 85 7.19 18.54 -3.30
CA GLN A 85 7.15 19.22 -4.60
C GLN A 85 7.34 20.73 -4.46
N SER A 86 6.73 21.32 -3.44
CA SER A 86 6.84 22.75 -3.16
C SER A 86 8.26 23.13 -2.74
N LEU A 87 8.90 22.31 -1.90
CA LEU A 87 10.29 22.51 -1.52
C LEU A 87 11.24 22.38 -2.74
N ASN A 88 11.00 21.39 -3.60
CA ASN A 88 11.79 21.16 -4.82
C ASN A 88 11.66 22.29 -5.84
N LYS A 89 10.50 22.95 -5.94
CA LYS A 89 10.29 24.13 -6.80
C LYS A 89 11.03 25.36 -6.27
N ASN A 90 11.17 25.48 -4.96
CA ASN A 90 11.79 26.63 -4.30
C ASN A 90 13.28 26.39 -4.01
N CYS A 91 14.12 26.39 -5.05
CA CYS A 91 15.58 26.20 -4.91
C CYS A 91 16.22 27.20 -3.94
N GLY A 92 15.67 28.41 -3.79
CA GLY A 92 16.13 29.39 -2.81
C GLY A 92 16.03 28.93 -1.36
N ILE A 93 15.03 28.11 -1.01
CA ILE A 93 14.88 27.53 0.33
C ILE A 93 15.91 26.42 0.53
N LEU A 94 16.08 25.53 -0.45
CA LEU A 94 17.08 24.45 -0.41
C LEU A 94 18.51 25.01 -0.26
N ASN A 95 18.83 26.08 -0.99
CA ASN A 95 20.09 26.81 -0.84
C ASN A 95 20.28 27.34 0.60
N LYS A 96 19.22 27.91 1.20
CA LYS A 96 19.28 28.47 2.56
C LYS A 96 19.37 27.42 3.66
N LEU A 97 18.80 26.23 3.46
CA LEU A 97 18.93 25.10 4.39
C LEU A 97 20.37 24.58 4.46
N ASN A 98 21.20 24.89 3.45
CA ASN A 98 22.63 24.63 3.40
C ASN A 98 23.03 23.20 3.79
N ASN A 99 22.26 22.21 3.34
CA ASN A 99 22.48 20.79 3.65
C ASN A 99 22.19 19.93 2.41
N LEU A 100 23.20 19.17 1.96
CA LEU A 100 23.11 18.37 0.74
C LEU A 100 22.20 17.15 0.92
N GLU A 101 22.22 16.51 2.09
CA GLU A 101 21.33 15.40 2.46
C GLU A 101 19.87 15.81 2.34
N THR A 102 19.54 17.01 2.83
CA THR A 102 18.19 17.57 2.78
C THR A 102 17.75 17.82 1.34
N ALA A 103 18.64 18.41 0.52
CA ALA A 103 18.36 18.62 -0.90
C ALA A 103 18.18 17.29 -1.65
N PHE A 104 19.04 16.31 -1.37
CA PHE A 104 18.94 14.97 -1.93
C PHE A 104 17.62 14.30 -1.56
N LEU A 105 17.29 14.25 -0.26
CA LEU A 105 16.07 13.62 0.25
C LEU A 105 14.81 14.32 -0.26
N SER A 106 14.83 15.65 -0.41
CA SER A 106 13.72 16.40 -1.00
C SER A 106 13.41 15.97 -2.43
N ILE A 107 14.45 15.79 -3.26
CA ILE A 107 14.29 15.38 -4.66
C ILE A 107 13.89 13.91 -4.73
N PHE A 108 14.61 13.06 -4.00
CA PHE A 108 14.41 11.62 -3.96
C PHE A 108 13.01 11.24 -3.47
N TRP A 109 12.62 11.72 -2.28
CA TRP A 109 11.27 11.50 -1.77
C TRP A 109 10.21 12.20 -2.63
N GLY A 110 10.48 13.40 -3.15
CA GLY A 110 9.56 14.09 -4.04
C GLY A 110 9.15 13.23 -5.25
N GLN A 111 10.07 12.49 -5.86
CA GLN A 111 9.74 11.59 -6.97
C GLN A 111 8.94 10.36 -6.50
N ILE A 112 9.38 9.69 -5.42
CA ILE A 112 8.71 8.49 -4.90
C ILE A 112 7.28 8.82 -4.45
N LEU A 113 7.12 9.90 -3.68
CA LEU A 113 5.82 10.29 -3.12
C LEU A 113 4.83 10.70 -4.19
N HIS A 114 5.32 11.31 -5.27
CA HIS A 114 4.47 11.62 -6.40
C HIS A 114 3.88 10.36 -7.04
N ARG A 115 4.72 9.35 -7.30
CA ARG A 115 4.27 8.06 -7.85
C ARG A 115 3.33 7.36 -6.88
N PHE A 116 3.63 7.35 -5.59
CA PHE A 116 2.77 6.76 -4.55
C PHE A 116 1.42 7.45 -4.47
N ASN A 117 1.37 8.79 -4.54
CA ASN A 117 0.14 9.56 -4.50
C ASN A 117 -0.75 9.28 -5.73
N LEU A 118 -0.17 9.22 -6.93
CA LEU A 118 -0.90 8.86 -8.15
C LEU A 118 -1.48 7.44 -8.08
N THR A 119 -0.67 6.48 -7.63
CA THR A 119 -1.15 5.10 -7.42
C THR A 119 -2.23 5.05 -6.35
N SER A 120 -2.07 5.74 -5.23
CA SER A 120 -3.05 5.80 -4.14
C SER A 120 -4.39 6.36 -4.61
N LYS A 121 -4.39 7.44 -5.42
CA LYS A 121 -5.62 7.98 -6.03
C LYS A 121 -6.29 6.98 -6.96
N LYS A 122 -5.52 6.19 -7.72
CA LYS A 122 -6.08 5.13 -8.57
C LYS A 122 -6.66 3.98 -7.72
N LEU A 123 -5.99 3.62 -6.63
CA LEU A 123 -6.43 2.59 -5.67
C LEU A 123 -7.71 2.97 -4.91
N GLN A 124 -8.04 4.27 -4.84
CA GLN A 124 -9.25 4.79 -4.19
C GLN A 124 -10.46 4.82 -5.15
N ALA A 125 -10.32 4.38 -6.41
CA ALA A 125 -11.45 4.33 -7.33
C ALA A 125 -12.49 3.30 -6.88
N VAL A 126 -13.78 3.67 -6.96
CA VAL A 126 -14.92 2.85 -6.49
C VAL A 126 -15.03 1.48 -7.18
N ASN A 127 -14.50 1.36 -8.40
CA ASN A 127 -14.60 0.16 -9.22
C ASN A 127 -13.21 -0.46 -9.50
N ILE A 128 -12.31 -0.45 -8.51
CA ILE A 128 -10.99 -1.06 -8.71
C ILE A 128 -11.02 -2.57 -8.51
N ASP A 129 -10.43 -3.27 -9.48
CA ASP A 129 -10.28 -4.72 -9.46
C ASP A 129 -9.01 -5.16 -8.68
N LEU A 130 -9.06 -6.30 -7.97
CA LEU A 130 -7.92 -6.81 -7.19
C LEU A 130 -6.71 -7.18 -8.06
N GLY A 131 -6.95 -7.65 -9.28
CA GLY A 131 -5.91 -7.86 -10.28
C GLY A 131 -5.18 -6.55 -10.57
N VAL A 132 -5.93 -5.47 -10.82
CA VAL A 132 -5.37 -4.12 -11.02
C VAL A 132 -4.61 -3.64 -9.78
N VAL A 133 -5.10 -3.92 -8.56
CA VAL A 133 -4.36 -3.63 -7.32
C VAL A 133 -2.99 -4.32 -7.32
N CYS A 134 -2.94 -5.62 -7.62
CA CYS A 134 -1.70 -6.39 -7.66
C CYS A 134 -0.74 -5.86 -8.75
N GLU A 135 -1.27 -5.51 -9.92
CA GLU A 135 -0.48 -4.90 -11.01
C GLU A 135 0.11 -3.55 -10.62
N LEU A 136 -0.66 -2.68 -9.97
CA LEU A 136 -0.18 -1.38 -9.50
C LEU A 136 0.91 -1.52 -8.44
N TYR A 137 0.78 -2.47 -7.51
CA TYR A 137 1.82 -2.77 -6.53
C TYR A 137 3.07 -3.33 -7.20
N LYS A 138 2.94 -4.26 -8.15
CA LYS A 138 4.07 -4.78 -8.96
C LYS A 138 4.78 -3.67 -9.71
N SER A 139 4.03 -2.76 -10.34
CA SER A 139 4.59 -1.61 -11.03
C SER A 139 5.42 -0.72 -10.10
N LEU A 140 4.93 -0.46 -8.88
CA LEU A 140 5.71 0.27 -7.87
C LEU A 140 6.95 -0.51 -7.41
N ILE A 141 6.86 -1.83 -7.21
CA ILE A 141 7.99 -2.68 -6.83
C ILE A 141 9.09 -2.61 -7.90
N THR A 142 8.72 -2.79 -9.18
CA THR A 142 9.67 -2.69 -10.30
C THR A 142 10.30 -1.30 -10.36
N TYR A 143 9.51 -0.24 -10.20
CA TYR A 143 10.02 1.13 -10.14
C TYR A 143 11.06 1.32 -9.02
N ILE A 144 10.81 0.80 -7.81
CA ILE A 144 11.75 0.87 -6.69
C ILE A 144 13.03 0.06 -6.97
N ILE A 145 12.91 -1.11 -7.60
CA ILE A 145 14.06 -1.92 -8.02
C ILE A 145 14.92 -1.15 -9.02
N ASP A 146 14.32 -0.50 -10.01
CA ASP A 146 15.05 0.29 -11.01
C ASP A 146 15.76 1.49 -10.36
N LEU A 147 15.11 2.17 -9.41
CA LEU A 147 15.73 3.25 -8.64
C LEU A 147 16.96 2.77 -7.86
N ARG A 148 17.03 1.49 -7.47
CA ARG A 148 18.12 0.91 -6.68
C ARG A 148 19.38 0.64 -7.52
N SER A 149 19.87 1.64 -8.24
CA SER A 149 21.09 1.59 -9.03
C SER A 149 22.04 2.75 -8.69
N ASP A 150 23.33 2.52 -8.93
CA ASP A 150 24.36 3.54 -8.75
C ASP A 150 24.14 4.74 -9.68
N LYS A 151 23.64 4.51 -10.90
CA LYS A 151 23.31 5.54 -11.88
C LYS A 151 22.22 6.48 -11.34
N ASN A 152 21.17 5.93 -10.75
CA ASN A 152 20.08 6.72 -10.17
C ASN A 152 20.53 7.49 -8.93
N TYR A 153 21.39 6.89 -8.10
CA TYR A 153 22.00 7.61 -6.98
C TYR A 153 22.78 8.85 -7.45
N GLU A 154 23.64 8.71 -8.45
CA GLU A 154 24.40 9.85 -8.99
C GLU A 154 23.49 10.89 -9.65
N TYR A 155 22.42 10.46 -10.33
CA TYR A 155 21.40 11.36 -10.86
C TYR A 155 20.77 12.23 -9.76
N PHE A 156 20.29 11.62 -8.67
CA PHE A 156 19.69 12.37 -7.55
C PHE A 156 20.70 13.30 -6.88
N LYS A 157 21.94 12.85 -6.71
CA LYS A 157 23.03 13.63 -6.15
C LYS A 157 23.34 14.85 -7.02
N GLN A 158 23.43 14.68 -8.33
CA GLN A 158 23.69 15.78 -9.26
C GLN A 158 22.58 16.83 -9.21
N CYS A 159 21.30 16.41 -9.24
CA CYS A 159 20.18 17.33 -9.08
C CYS A 159 20.21 18.07 -7.72
N ALA A 160 20.63 17.39 -6.64
CA ALA A 160 20.77 18.00 -5.33
C ALA A 160 21.86 19.07 -5.29
N ILE A 161 23.02 18.80 -5.92
CA ILE A 161 24.14 19.75 -6.04
C ILE A 161 23.69 20.98 -6.83
N GLU A 162 22.99 20.81 -7.95
CA GLU A 162 22.49 21.91 -8.78
C GLU A 162 21.50 22.81 -8.02
N LYS A 163 20.61 22.20 -7.23
CA LYS A 163 19.56 22.94 -6.49
C LYS A 163 20.06 23.61 -5.22
N SER A 164 21.02 23.00 -4.51
CA SER A 164 21.56 23.49 -3.23
C SER A 164 22.86 24.27 -3.35
N LYS A 165 23.58 24.12 -4.49
CA LYS A 165 24.94 24.63 -4.73
C LYS A 165 26.01 24.05 -3.79
N ILE A 166 25.73 22.95 -3.10
CA ILE A 166 26.63 22.29 -2.14
C ILE A 166 27.17 21.02 -2.78
N LYS A 167 28.48 20.75 -2.64
CA LYS A 167 29.15 19.61 -3.28
C LYS A 167 29.39 18.40 -2.39
N GLN A 168 29.40 18.57 -1.07
CA GLN A 168 29.76 17.52 -0.12
C GLN A 168 28.63 17.23 0.84
N PHE A 169 28.42 15.93 1.11
CA PHE A 169 27.60 15.47 2.22
C PHE A 169 28.28 15.85 3.53
N GLN A 170 27.50 16.21 4.55
CA GLN A 170 28.00 16.40 5.90
C GLN A 170 28.54 15.06 6.40
N SER A 171 29.87 14.96 6.51
CA SER A 171 30.49 13.83 7.18
C SER A 171 29.95 13.80 8.61
N CYS A 172 29.24 12.72 8.98
CA CYS A 172 28.98 12.45 10.39
C CYS A 172 30.34 12.18 11.04
N THR A 173 30.96 13.21 11.62
CA THR A 173 32.08 13.07 12.55
C THR A 173 31.57 12.43 13.84
N LYS A 174 31.21 11.15 13.78
CA LYS A 174 31.32 10.32 14.97
C LYS A 174 32.80 10.27 15.29
N ARG A 175 33.21 10.83 16.44
CA ARG A 175 34.57 10.67 16.98
C ARG A 175 34.95 9.20 16.88
N LEU A 176 35.85 8.86 15.94
CA LEU A 176 36.38 7.51 15.83
C LEU A 176 37.05 7.21 17.17
N LYS A 177 36.61 6.16 17.87
CA LYS A 177 37.38 5.62 18.99
C LYS A 177 38.66 5.09 18.37
N ILE A 178 39.74 5.86 18.49
CA ILE A 178 41.08 5.38 18.18
C ILE A 178 41.30 4.16 19.08
N ARG A 179 41.39 2.97 18.47
CA ARG A 179 41.84 1.78 19.18
C ARG A 179 43.27 2.08 19.67
N LYS A 180 43.56 1.87 20.96
CA LYS A 180 44.95 1.95 21.43
C LYS A 180 45.73 0.88 20.68
N GLN A 181 46.58 1.29 19.74
CA GLN A 181 47.58 0.40 19.14
C GLN A 181 48.52 -0.04 20.25
N PHE A 182 48.70 -1.35 20.39
CA PHE A 182 49.79 -1.90 21.18
C PHE A 182 51.10 -1.71 20.39
N PHE A 183 52.23 -1.64 21.11
CA PHE A 183 53.56 -1.27 20.57
C PHE A 183 54.01 -2.12 19.37
N ASP A 184 53.44 -3.30 19.24
CA ASP A 184 53.70 -4.38 18.30
C ASP A 184 52.78 -4.41 17.07
N GLU A 185 51.74 -3.56 16.99
CA GLU A 185 50.89 -3.43 15.79
C GLU A 185 51.47 -2.39 14.80
N GLY A 186 51.91 -2.85 13.62
CA GLY A 186 52.29 -1.96 12.50
C GLY A 186 51.09 -1.14 11.97
N PRO A 187 51.32 -0.06 11.19
CA PRO A 187 50.25 0.81 10.71
C PRO A 187 49.26 0.01 9.87
N SER A 188 48.05 -0.19 10.39
CA SER A 188 46.95 -0.74 9.62
C SER A 188 46.63 0.26 8.51
N LYS A 189 46.91 -0.10 7.26
CA LYS A 189 46.28 0.58 6.12
C LYS A 189 44.79 0.28 6.22
N GLU A 190 44.05 1.16 6.89
CA GLU A 190 42.60 1.21 6.75
C GLU A 190 42.33 1.48 5.27
N THR A 191 41.92 0.46 4.53
CA THR A 191 41.42 0.63 3.18
C THR A 191 40.12 1.41 3.30
N THR A 192 40.19 2.74 3.18
CA THR A 192 39.04 3.63 3.09
C THR A 192 38.33 3.34 1.77
N VAL A 193 37.45 2.34 1.77
CA VAL A 193 36.46 2.20 0.71
C VAL A 193 35.45 3.32 0.92
N GLU A 194 35.62 4.41 0.18
CA GLU A 194 34.87 5.66 0.23
C GLU A 194 33.44 5.49 -0.35
N TYR A 195 32.72 4.43 0.03
CA TYR A 195 31.26 4.44 -0.10
C TYR A 195 30.75 5.51 0.87
N SER A 196 30.25 6.63 0.34
CA SER A 196 29.68 7.68 1.19
C SER A 196 28.62 7.04 2.10
N ASP A 197 28.78 7.19 3.41
CA ASP A 197 27.94 6.58 4.44
C ASP A 197 26.43 6.74 4.15
N PHE A 198 26.09 7.88 3.55
CA PHE A 198 24.74 8.24 3.12
C PHE A 198 24.13 7.30 2.07
N LYS A 199 24.89 6.91 1.04
CA LYS A 199 24.41 6.02 -0.04
C LYS A 199 23.98 4.66 0.52
N VAL A 200 24.84 4.07 1.35
CA VAL A 200 24.60 2.72 1.90
C VAL A 200 23.60 2.78 3.05
N LYS A 201 23.78 3.68 4.03
CA LYS A 201 22.95 3.71 5.25
C LYS A 201 21.63 4.46 5.11
N THR A 202 21.46 5.27 4.07
CA THR A 202 20.24 6.04 3.84
C THR A 202 19.57 5.65 2.53
N TYR A 203 20.21 5.88 1.38
CA TYR A 203 19.56 5.69 0.07
C TYR A 203 19.13 4.24 -0.17
N PHE A 204 20.05 3.28 -0.07
CA PHE A 204 19.70 1.87 -0.28
C PHE A 204 18.80 1.31 0.83
N VAL A 205 19.02 1.70 2.09
CA VAL A 205 18.15 1.28 3.21
C VAL A 205 16.69 1.69 2.97
N ILE A 206 16.44 2.93 2.52
CA ILE A 206 15.07 3.38 2.22
C ILE A 206 14.47 2.56 1.07
N LEU A 207 15.22 2.35 -0.01
CA LEU A 207 14.72 1.59 -1.18
C LEU A 207 14.45 0.12 -0.83
N ASP A 208 15.35 -0.51 -0.09
CA ASP A 208 15.21 -1.90 0.35
C ASP A 208 14.00 -2.06 1.29
N GLN A 209 13.77 -1.08 2.17
CA GLN A 209 12.60 -1.05 3.03
C GLN A 209 11.30 -0.82 2.24
N LEU A 210 11.27 0.15 1.31
CA LEU A 210 10.10 0.38 0.44
C LEU A 210 9.73 -0.90 -0.32
N ARG A 211 10.73 -1.54 -0.93
CA ARG A 211 10.57 -2.80 -1.66
C ARG A 211 9.99 -3.89 -0.76
N SER A 212 10.64 -4.17 0.37
CA SER A 212 10.19 -5.21 1.30
C SER A 212 8.76 -4.99 1.79
N GLN A 213 8.41 -3.74 2.10
CA GLN A 213 7.07 -3.39 2.59
C GLN A 213 6.00 -3.47 1.49
N LEU A 214 6.34 -3.16 0.25
CA LEU A 214 5.46 -3.34 -0.92
C LEU A 214 5.26 -4.83 -1.22
N GLU A 215 6.34 -5.61 -1.31
CA GLU A 215 6.29 -7.06 -1.59
C GLU A 215 5.44 -7.79 -0.54
N LYS A 216 5.69 -7.55 0.75
CA LYS A 216 4.93 -8.15 1.86
C LYS A 216 3.43 -7.85 1.80
N ARG A 217 3.03 -6.68 1.31
CA ARG A 217 1.61 -6.31 1.18
C ARG A 217 1.01 -6.85 -0.10
N ASN A 218 1.75 -6.81 -1.20
CA ASN A 218 1.33 -7.37 -2.48
C ASN A 218 1.06 -8.88 -2.37
N GLU A 219 1.91 -9.62 -1.65
CA GLU A 219 1.74 -11.06 -1.42
C GLU A 219 0.38 -11.39 -0.80
N LYS A 220 -0.15 -10.53 0.09
CA LYS A 220 -1.48 -10.72 0.67
C LYS A 220 -2.58 -10.62 -0.39
N TYR A 221 -2.51 -9.61 -1.25
CA TYR A 221 -3.47 -9.43 -2.34
C TYR A 221 -3.35 -10.55 -3.37
N GLU A 222 -2.13 -11.00 -3.68
CA GLU A 222 -1.91 -12.13 -4.59
C GLU A 222 -2.45 -13.44 -4.03
N ASN A 223 -2.28 -13.69 -2.74
CA ASN A 223 -2.83 -14.89 -2.10
C ASN A 223 -4.35 -14.89 -2.08
N LEU A 224 -4.98 -13.72 -1.91
CA LEU A 224 -6.42 -13.58 -2.09
C LEU A 224 -6.80 -13.83 -3.55
N LEU A 225 -6.09 -13.20 -4.49
CA LEU A 225 -6.37 -13.35 -5.91
C LEU A 225 -6.24 -14.81 -6.36
N LYS A 226 -5.27 -15.59 -5.86
CA LYS A 226 -5.08 -17.01 -6.25
C LYS A 226 -6.36 -17.84 -6.15
N ASN A 227 -7.18 -17.62 -5.13
CA ASN A 227 -8.40 -18.41 -4.91
C ASN A 227 -9.52 -18.00 -5.87
N TYR A 228 -9.54 -16.74 -6.32
CA TYR A 228 -10.61 -16.18 -7.15
C TYR A 228 -10.19 -15.89 -8.62
N ASN A 229 -8.91 -16.05 -8.96
CA ASN A 229 -8.35 -15.68 -10.27
C ASN A 229 -9.02 -16.41 -11.44
N PHE A 230 -9.57 -17.60 -11.18
CA PHE A 230 -10.23 -18.38 -12.22
C PHE A 230 -11.53 -17.73 -12.73
N PHE A 231 -12.20 -16.89 -11.91
CA PHE A 231 -13.39 -16.13 -12.34
C PHE A 231 -13.07 -15.17 -13.48
N PHE A 232 -11.93 -14.46 -13.40
CA PHE A 232 -11.47 -13.54 -14.45
C PHE A 232 -11.06 -14.24 -15.74
N LYS A 233 -10.84 -15.56 -15.68
CA LYS A 233 -10.34 -16.37 -16.80
C LYS A 233 -11.32 -17.48 -17.20
N LEU A 234 -12.59 -17.37 -16.82
CA LEU A 234 -13.59 -18.42 -17.08
C LEU A 234 -13.68 -18.77 -18.57
N THR A 235 -13.71 -17.76 -19.44
CA THR A 235 -13.80 -17.91 -20.89
C THR A 235 -12.51 -18.43 -21.52
N GLU A 236 -11.35 -18.10 -20.94
CA GLU A 236 -10.02 -18.51 -21.41
C GLU A 236 -9.64 -19.94 -20.99
N MET A 237 -10.17 -20.41 -19.86
CA MET A 237 -9.82 -21.71 -19.28
C MET A 237 -10.69 -22.84 -19.86
N THR A 238 -10.22 -24.08 -19.78
CA THR A 238 -11.01 -25.26 -20.14
C THR A 238 -12.01 -25.60 -19.03
N SER A 239 -13.13 -26.24 -19.38
CA SER A 239 -14.16 -26.66 -18.40
C SER A 239 -13.59 -27.53 -17.27
N ILE A 240 -12.63 -28.40 -17.58
CA ILE A 240 -11.94 -29.25 -16.60
C ILE A 240 -11.12 -28.40 -15.60
N LYS A 241 -10.42 -27.36 -16.07
CA LYS A 241 -9.64 -26.48 -15.19
C LYS A 241 -10.53 -25.61 -14.31
N VAL A 242 -11.64 -25.10 -14.86
CA VAL A 242 -12.64 -24.34 -14.08
C VAL A 242 -13.23 -25.21 -12.98
N ARG A 243 -13.62 -26.45 -13.31
CA ARG A 243 -14.15 -27.41 -12.33
C ARG A 243 -13.15 -27.66 -11.20
N LYS A 244 -11.88 -27.93 -11.49
CA LYS A 244 -10.84 -28.14 -10.47
C LYS A 244 -10.64 -26.92 -9.55
N ASN A 245 -10.61 -25.71 -10.11
CA ASN A 245 -10.47 -24.49 -9.29
C ASN A 245 -11.70 -24.23 -8.43
N ALA A 246 -12.89 -24.46 -8.97
CA ALA A 246 -14.14 -24.34 -8.21
C ALA A 246 -14.23 -25.40 -7.10
N GLU A 247 -13.75 -26.62 -7.33
CA GLU A 247 -13.65 -27.67 -6.30
C GLU A 247 -12.65 -27.30 -5.19
N ILE A 248 -11.54 -26.63 -5.53
CA ILE A 248 -10.59 -26.12 -4.52
C ILE A 248 -11.28 -25.08 -3.63
N LEU A 249 -12.01 -24.14 -4.23
CA LEU A 249 -12.73 -23.10 -3.49
C LEU A 249 -13.87 -23.69 -2.65
N GLN A 250 -14.61 -24.64 -3.21
CA GLN A 250 -15.68 -25.34 -2.51
C GLN A 250 -15.16 -26.13 -1.29
N ASN A 251 -13.97 -26.74 -1.40
CA ASN A 251 -13.35 -27.42 -0.28
C ASN A 251 -12.89 -26.47 0.84
N GLU A 252 -12.62 -25.21 0.51
CA GLU A 252 -12.29 -24.17 1.47
C GLU A 252 -13.53 -23.63 2.20
N TYR A 253 -14.68 -23.57 1.51
CA TYR A 253 -15.96 -23.04 2.03
C TYR A 253 -17.09 -24.08 1.93
N LYS A 254 -16.91 -25.24 2.58
CA LYS A 254 -17.84 -26.38 2.46
C LYS A 254 -19.24 -26.10 3.00
N ASP A 255 -19.35 -25.18 3.95
CA ASP A 255 -20.60 -24.83 4.62
C ASP A 255 -21.44 -23.82 3.79
N ASP A 256 -20.81 -23.09 2.87
CA ASP A 256 -21.45 -22.07 2.03
C ASP A 256 -21.60 -22.50 0.55
N LEU A 257 -20.66 -23.30 0.05
CA LEU A 257 -20.61 -23.74 -1.34
C LEU A 257 -21.04 -25.21 -1.45
N SER A 258 -22.21 -25.40 -2.06
CA SER A 258 -22.72 -26.74 -2.40
C SER A 258 -21.78 -27.48 -3.36
N THR A 259 -21.88 -28.81 -3.36
CA THR A 259 -21.24 -29.69 -4.37
C THR A 259 -21.66 -29.36 -5.80
N LEU A 260 -22.74 -28.60 -5.98
CA LEU A 260 -23.21 -28.12 -7.28
C LEU A 260 -22.41 -26.91 -7.80
N PHE A 261 -21.69 -26.19 -6.94
CA PHE A 261 -20.96 -24.97 -7.30
C PHE A 261 -19.99 -25.17 -8.48
N ALA A 262 -19.20 -26.25 -8.46
CA ALA A 262 -18.27 -26.53 -9.54
C ALA A 262 -18.97 -26.77 -10.89
N ASN A 263 -20.17 -27.33 -10.87
CA ASN A 263 -20.98 -27.52 -12.07
C ASN A 263 -21.61 -26.21 -12.54
N GLU A 264 -22.05 -25.38 -11.59
CA GLU A 264 -22.57 -24.04 -11.83
C GLU A 264 -21.52 -23.14 -12.51
N CYS A 265 -20.27 -23.12 -12.03
CA CYS A 265 -19.18 -22.38 -12.65
C CYS A 265 -18.90 -22.82 -14.10
N VAL A 266 -19.00 -24.12 -14.38
CA VAL A 266 -18.83 -24.66 -15.75
C VAL A 266 -20.00 -24.23 -16.64
N HIS A 267 -21.22 -24.23 -16.11
CA HIS A 267 -22.38 -23.77 -16.85
C HIS A 267 -22.33 -22.26 -17.12
N PHE A 268 -21.98 -21.46 -16.12
CA PHE A 268 -21.80 -20.02 -16.25
C PHE A 268 -20.72 -19.68 -17.27
N ARG A 269 -19.60 -20.41 -17.27
CA ARG A 269 -18.60 -20.31 -18.36
C ARG A 269 -19.22 -20.53 -19.74
N SER A 270 -20.02 -21.58 -19.93
CA SER A 270 -20.66 -21.85 -21.23
C SER A 270 -21.63 -20.73 -21.61
N HIS A 271 -22.34 -20.16 -20.64
CA HIS A 271 -23.19 -18.98 -20.85
C HIS A 271 -22.36 -17.76 -21.29
N LEU A 272 -21.27 -17.44 -20.61
CA LEU A 272 -20.37 -16.35 -21.00
C LEU A 272 -19.82 -16.54 -22.42
N LEU A 273 -19.46 -17.77 -22.81
CA LEU A 273 -19.00 -18.07 -24.17
C LEU A 273 -20.09 -17.91 -25.23
N SER A 274 -21.36 -18.18 -24.90
CA SER A 274 -22.48 -17.97 -25.83
C SER A 274 -22.77 -16.48 -26.09
N ILE A 275 -22.40 -15.60 -25.17
CA ILE A 275 -22.60 -14.15 -25.26
C ILE A 275 -21.44 -13.47 -26.00
N GLY A 276 -20.27 -14.12 -26.09
CA GLY A 276 -19.12 -13.63 -26.85
C GLY A 276 -18.53 -12.34 -26.26
N ASP A 277 -18.38 -11.30 -27.09
CA ASP A 277 -17.70 -10.05 -26.73
C ASP A 277 -18.47 -9.18 -25.72
N GLU A 278 -19.78 -9.41 -25.56
CA GLU A 278 -20.62 -8.74 -24.56
C GLU A 278 -20.49 -9.35 -23.16
N ALA A 279 -19.68 -10.41 -23.00
CA ALA A 279 -19.52 -11.08 -21.72
C ALA A 279 -18.87 -10.15 -20.67
N PRO A 280 -19.41 -10.12 -19.42
CA PRO A 280 -18.83 -9.35 -18.34
C PRO A 280 -17.40 -9.79 -18.04
N LYS A 281 -16.50 -8.80 -17.88
CA LYS A 281 -15.06 -9.04 -17.68
C LYS A 281 -14.60 -8.86 -16.24
N THR A 282 -15.34 -8.08 -15.44
CA THR A 282 -15.04 -7.88 -14.02
C THR A 282 -16.05 -8.59 -13.13
N ILE A 283 -15.68 -8.87 -11.88
CA ILE A 283 -16.58 -9.43 -10.86
C ILE A 283 -17.81 -8.54 -10.67
N GLN A 284 -17.63 -7.22 -10.67
CA GLN A 284 -18.74 -6.26 -10.57
C GLN A 284 -19.68 -6.35 -11.78
N ASP A 285 -19.13 -6.46 -12.99
CA ASP A 285 -19.95 -6.62 -14.20
C ASP A 285 -20.67 -7.97 -14.21
N MET A 286 -20.05 -9.03 -13.70
CA MET A 286 -20.67 -10.36 -13.56
C MET A 286 -21.85 -10.30 -12.59
N CYS A 287 -21.68 -9.65 -11.43
CA CYS A 287 -22.78 -9.37 -10.49
C CYS A 287 -23.90 -8.55 -11.15
N GLY A 288 -23.55 -7.46 -11.84
CA GLY A 288 -24.51 -6.62 -12.54
C GLY A 288 -25.27 -7.40 -13.61
N PHE A 289 -24.58 -8.27 -14.34
CA PHE A 289 -25.15 -9.15 -15.36
C PHE A 289 -26.13 -10.16 -14.77
N LEU A 290 -25.79 -10.81 -13.65
CA LEU A 290 -26.67 -11.77 -12.97
C LEU A 290 -27.97 -11.10 -12.48
N ARG A 291 -27.86 -9.91 -11.87
CA ARG A 291 -29.01 -9.16 -11.36
C ARG A 291 -29.87 -8.57 -12.46
N LYS A 292 -29.27 -8.01 -13.51
CA LYS A 292 -29.99 -7.36 -14.61
C LYS A 292 -30.80 -8.35 -15.45
N ASN A 293 -30.32 -9.58 -15.57
CA ASN A 293 -30.97 -10.62 -16.38
C ASN A 293 -31.77 -11.64 -15.54
N ASP A 294 -31.98 -11.37 -14.25
CA ASP A 294 -32.71 -12.26 -13.33
C ASP A 294 -32.18 -13.71 -13.29
N LEU A 295 -30.85 -13.85 -13.33
CA LEU A 295 -30.17 -15.14 -13.40
C LEU A 295 -29.75 -15.67 -12.02
N ILE A 296 -30.11 -14.99 -10.93
CA ILE A 296 -29.71 -15.33 -9.55
C ILE A 296 -30.22 -16.72 -9.17
N GLY A 297 -31.46 -17.06 -9.55
CA GLY A 297 -32.02 -18.40 -9.29
C GLY A 297 -31.35 -19.53 -10.09
N MET A 298 -30.68 -19.18 -11.19
CA MET A 298 -29.96 -20.12 -12.06
C MET A 298 -28.50 -20.29 -11.64
N TYR A 299 -27.91 -19.24 -11.06
CA TYR A 299 -26.54 -19.21 -10.55
C TYR A 299 -26.46 -18.70 -9.09
N PRO A 300 -27.11 -19.41 -8.14
CA PRO A 300 -27.20 -18.94 -6.76
C PRO A 300 -25.84 -18.93 -6.04
N TYR A 301 -24.98 -19.92 -6.26
CA TYR A 301 -23.69 -19.99 -5.56
C TYR A 301 -22.66 -19.03 -6.17
N ILE A 302 -22.76 -18.75 -7.47
CA ILE A 302 -21.95 -17.74 -8.13
C ILE A 302 -22.39 -16.33 -7.70
N ASP A 303 -23.69 -16.04 -7.55
CA ASP A 303 -24.12 -14.73 -7.04
C ASP A 303 -23.65 -14.51 -5.60
N VAL A 304 -23.74 -15.53 -4.74
CA VAL A 304 -23.23 -15.47 -3.34
C VAL A 304 -21.72 -15.17 -3.33
N ASP A 305 -20.92 -15.91 -4.10
CA ASP A 305 -19.46 -15.76 -4.09
C ASP A 305 -19.01 -14.46 -4.80
N ILE A 306 -19.57 -14.11 -5.96
CA ILE A 306 -19.22 -12.89 -6.70
C ILE A 306 -19.75 -11.64 -5.99
N SER A 307 -20.95 -11.66 -5.38
CA SER A 307 -21.48 -10.51 -4.62
C SER A 307 -20.64 -10.23 -3.37
N GLN A 308 -20.16 -11.25 -2.66
CA GLN A 308 -19.25 -11.07 -1.52
C GLN A 308 -17.88 -10.50 -1.95
N ASN A 309 -17.36 -10.99 -3.08
CA ASN A 309 -16.12 -10.48 -3.65
C ASN A 309 -16.29 -9.00 -4.09
N ALA A 310 -17.40 -8.64 -4.73
CA ALA A 310 -17.71 -7.26 -5.13
C ALA A 310 -17.84 -6.27 -3.94
N ILE A 311 -18.35 -6.72 -2.79
CA ILE A 311 -18.42 -5.94 -1.55
C ILE A 311 -17.02 -5.66 -0.98
N MET A 312 -16.09 -6.63 -1.10
CA MET A 312 -14.69 -6.46 -0.71
C MET A 312 -13.98 -5.35 -1.50
N TYR A 313 -14.41 -5.07 -2.74
CA TYR A 313 -13.73 -4.16 -3.67
C TYR A 313 -14.36 -2.76 -3.79
N SER A 314 -15.60 -2.55 -3.34
CA SER A 314 -16.38 -1.32 -3.61
C SER A 314 -16.37 -0.28 -2.50
N SER A 315 -15.80 -0.55 -1.33
CA SER A 315 -15.94 0.37 -0.20
C SER A 315 -14.77 1.38 -0.10
N GLU A 316 -15.10 2.66 -0.33
CA GLU A 316 -14.31 3.84 0.07
C GLU A 316 -14.30 4.06 1.60
N ARG A 317 -15.02 3.24 2.39
CA ARG A 317 -15.39 3.57 3.78
C ARG A 317 -15.13 2.51 4.86
N LEU A 318 -14.56 1.36 4.54
CA LEU A 318 -14.27 0.35 5.55
C LEU A 318 -12.77 0.23 5.78
N SER A 319 -12.18 1.26 6.39
CA SER A 319 -10.79 1.17 6.88
C SER A 319 -10.61 0.16 8.00
N ASP A 320 -11.70 -0.36 8.61
CA ASP A 320 -11.64 -1.34 9.71
C ASP A 320 -12.67 -2.50 9.63
N LEU A 321 -13.51 -2.57 8.59
CA LEU A 321 -14.55 -3.62 8.44
C LEU A 321 -14.59 -4.20 7.02
N ALA A 322 -13.54 -4.90 6.61
CA ALA A 322 -13.67 -5.86 5.51
C ALA A 322 -14.10 -7.20 6.13
N ILE A 323 -15.41 -7.38 6.36
CA ILE A 323 -16.01 -8.65 6.79
C ILE A 323 -16.60 -9.31 5.54
N MET A 324 -16.13 -10.51 5.20
CA MET A 324 -16.78 -11.35 4.21
C MET A 324 -18.06 -11.93 4.81
N ASN A 325 -19.17 -11.84 4.08
CA ASN A 325 -20.48 -12.34 4.47
C ASN A 325 -20.56 -13.87 4.26
N ILE A 326 -19.68 -14.61 4.91
CA ILE A 326 -19.70 -16.07 4.90
C ILE A 326 -20.58 -16.50 6.08
N GLU A 327 -21.48 -17.45 5.83
CA GLU A 327 -22.62 -17.88 6.65
C GLU A 327 -23.81 -16.91 6.70
N SER A 328 -24.66 -16.87 5.67
CA SER A 328 -25.95 -16.13 5.66
C SER A 328 -26.80 -16.42 6.91
N ASP A 329 -26.77 -17.66 7.42
CA ASP A 329 -27.59 -18.09 8.57
C ASP A 329 -26.99 -17.72 9.93
N VAL A 330 -25.68 -17.43 10.01
CA VAL A 330 -24.99 -16.99 11.23
C VAL A 330 -24.81 -15.47 11.23
N THR A 331 -24.52 -14.86 10.08
CA THR A 331 -24.58 -13.39 9.90
C THR A 331 -26.00 -12.83 10.08
N ALA A 332 -27.06 -13.58 9.79
CA ALA A 332 -28.43 -13.19 10.12
C ALA A 332 -28.77 -13.32 11.63
N LYS A 333 -28.00 -14.11 12.39
CA LYS A 333 -28.16 -14.28 13.85
C LYS A 333 -27.24 -13.40 14.67
N ILE A 334 -26.17 -12.89 14.08
CA ILE A 334 -25.20 -11.99 14.70
C ILE A 334 -25.51 -10.57 14.24
N GLU A 335 -26.14 -9.77 15.10
CA GLU A 335 -26.28 -8.33 14.84
C GLU A 335 -24.90 -7.67 14.94
N PHE A 336 -24.25 -7.47 13.79
CA PHE A 336 -22.93 -6.81 13.74
C PHE A 336 -23.00 -5.37 14.26
N ASP A 337 -24.15 -4.72 14.12
CA ASP A 337 -24.40 -3.42 14.74
C ASP A 337 -24.26 -3.48 16.26
N ASP A 338 -24.68 -4.58 16.91
CA ASP A 338 -24.49 -4.77 18.35
C ASP A 338 -23.02 -4.96 18.72
N ILE A 339 -22.26 -5.75 17.95
CA ILE A 339 -20.82 -5.95 18.20
C ILE A 339 -20.05 -4.63 17.97
N ILE A 340 -20.43 -3.87 16.95
CA ILE A 340 -19.85 -2.56 16.62
C ILE A 340 -20.21 -1.54 17.70
N ASN A 341 -21.46 -1.51 18.13
CA ASN A 341 -21.94 -0.62 19.20
C ASN A 341 -21.31 -0.98 20.54
N GLU A 342 -21.15 -2.26 20.86
CA GLU A 342 -20.44 -2.74 22.05
C GLU A 342 -18.96 -2.33 21.99
N PHE A 343 -18.28 -2.50 20.85
CA PHE A 343 -16.89 -2.07 20.70
C PHE A 343 -16.74 -0.54 20.77
N ALA A 344 -17.63 0.21 20.11
CA ALA A 344 -17.65 1.67 20.11
C ALA A 344 -17.95 2.23 21.50
N THR A 345 -18.86 1.62 22.26
CA THR A 345 -19.16 2.00 23.65
C THR A 345 -18.03 1.66 24.62
N LEU A 346 -17.32 0.56 24.40
CA LEU A 346 -16.12 0.21 25.19
C LEU A 346 -14.95 1.16 24.92
N GLN A 347 -14.78 1.66 23.71
CA GLN A 347 -13.75 2.66 23.38
C GLN A 347 -14.16 4.09 23.75
N SER A 348 -15.44 4.44 23.66
CA SER A 348 -15.92 5.79 24.02
C SER A 348 -15.81 6.06 25.53
N ARG A 349 -15.97 5.03 26.37
CA ARG A 349 -15.73 5.09 27.83
C ARG A 349 -14.25 5.33 28.23
N ARG A 350 -13.31 5.41 27.28
CA ARG A 350 -11.91 5.79 27.52
C ARG A 350 -11.63 7.29 27.38
N LYS A 351 -12.60 8.09 26.93
CA LYS A 351 -12.51 9.57 26.98
C LYS A 351 -13.26 10.10 28.19
N ILE A 352 -12.81 9.74 29.39
CA ILE A 352 -12.99 10.53 30.62
C ILE A 352 -11.65 10.50 31.35
#